data_AF-A0A6P6NA81-F1
#
_entry.id   AF-A0A6P6NA81-F1
#
_cell.length_a   1.000
_cell.length_b   1.000
_cell.length_c   1.000
_cell.angle_alpha   90.00
_cell.angle_beta   90.00
_cell.angle_gamma   90.00
#
_symmetry.space_group_name_H-M   'P 1'
#
loop_
_entity.id
_entity.type
_entity.pdbx_description
1 polymer ?
#
loop_
_entity_poly.entity_id
_entity_poly.type
_entity_poly.pdbx_seq_one_letter_code
_entity_poly.pdbx_strand_id
1 'polypeptide(L)'
;MATQLLPLLPALLSVLLVPWTAAQDVDWHFDTAKCRYALGMEDRTIPDSDITASSAWSDSTEAKHGRLSTGEGDGAWCPAGPVFPSSSEYLQVDLRKLHFLSLVGTQGRHADGLGREFARSYRLRYSRDGRHWMTWKDRRGQEVVTGNENTYDVVLKDLGPPVIARMVRFYPLADRVMSVCLRVELYGCVWKDGLKAYTAPVGHVMDLSGTPVYLNDSVYDGSKEEGVMFGGLGQLCDGVFGGNDFMESKELRVWPGYDYVGWNQETLGQPTVDIEFHFEKTRVFHTMQVHSNHRHTQHVRVFNEVVCEFKASLLSPWAEPALSLQVPLSDLHDPSSRTISLPLGGRPAQILRCRFSFSDRWLLISEISFYSMPFEDGYFLPPLPSSSSRPVNASSPHTPSPTNGTSSPSEFPAVTLRAGLPVAKDDSSNTPILIGCLVGIILLLLAVIAVILWRQYWKKLLGKAQGSLSSDELRVHLSVPSDSVVINNTNTHTYSSRYQRIHTFPDDRDRDGEYQEPSTVLRPREQRDSTAYHLLLSDLTHGPNRLTNCHSQREKPQNLSQGKREGFILPQKWARGGVLPREHFEVP
;
A
#
# COMPACT_ATOMS: atom_id res chain seq x y z
N MET A 1 -25.65 -11.20 73.75
CA MET A 1 -26.80 -10.96 72.84
C MET A 1 -26.47 -9.70 72.07
N ALA A 2 -25.88 -9.84 70.88
CA ALA A 2 -26.59 -9.88 69.59
C ALA A 2 -26.83 -8.43 69.09
N THR A 3 -26.02 -7.96 68.13
CA THR A 3 -26.33 -7.79 66.68
C THR A 3 -26.89 -6.39 66.38
N GLN A 4 -26.63 -5.68 65.28
CA GLN A 4 -25.64 -5.66 64.19
C GLN A 4 -26.08 -4.48 63.26
N LEU A 5 -25.17 -3.99 62.41
CA LEU A 5 -25.38 -3.33 61.08
C LEU A 5 -25.70 -1.81 60.95
N LEU A 6 -24.69 -1.08 60.43
CA LEU A 6 -24.63 -0.21 59.21
C LEU A 6 -25.78 0.77 58.85
N PRO A 7 -25.51 1.94 58.19
CA PRO A 7 -24.72 1.98 56.95
C PRO A 7 -23.70 3.14 56.76
N LEU A 8 -22.55 2.75 56.21
CA LEU A 8 -21.73 3.54 55.29
C LEU A 8 -22.50 3.74 53.98
N LEU A 9 -22.79 4.98 53.56
CA LEU A 9 -23.07 5.39 52.16
C LEU A 9 -23.41 6.89 52.12
N PRO A 10 -22.40 7.76 51.91
CA PRO A 10 -22.40 8.51 50.65
C PRO A 10 -20.96 8.63 50.11
N ALA A 11 -20.36 7.51 49.73
CA ALA A 11 -19.08 7.48 49.01
C ALA A 11 -19.17 6.63 47.73
N LEU A 12 -20.39 6.28 47.31
CA LEU A 12 -20.63 5.32 46.21
C LEU A 12 -21.41 5.94 45.03
N LEU A 13 -21.67 7.25 45.05
CA LEU A 13 -22.35 7.94 43.92
C LEU A 13 -21.44 8.87 43.10
N SER A 14 -20.18 9.05 43.48
CA SER A 14 -19.21 9.87 42.72
C SER A 14 -18.23 9.06 41.86
N VAL A 15 -18.46 7.75 41.69
CA VAL A 15 -17.64 6.87 40.82
C VAL A 15 -18.32 6.53 39.48
N LEU A 16 -19.55 6.99 39.22
CA LEU A 16 -20.33 6.62 38.03
C LEU A 16 -20.53 7.74 36.99
N LEU A 17 -19.58 8.66 36.88
CA LEU A 17 -19.44 9.55 35.72
C LEU A 17 -17.97 9.73 35.34
N VAL A 18 -17.23 8.62 35.24
CA VAL A 18 -16.19 8.59 34.21
C VAL A 18 -16.96 8.48 32.90
N PRO A 19 -16.87 9.44 31.97
CA PRO A 19 -17.34 9.18 30.63
C PRO A 19 -16.52 7.97 30.17
N TRP A 20 -17.18 6.83 30.04
CA TRP A 20 -16.72 5.78 29.16
C TRP A 20 -16.68 6.48 27.80
N THR A 21 -15.56 7.11 27.48
CA THR A 21 -15.14 7.17 26.10
C THR A 21 -14.97 5.70 25.78
N ALA A 22 -16.07 5.06 25.35
CA ALA A 22 -15.94 4.06 24.31
C ALA A 22 -14.98 4.74 23.35
N ALA A 23 -13.75 4.24 23.31
CA ALA A 23 -12.89 4.51 22.19
C ALA A 23 -13.82 4.27 21.01
N GLN A 24 -14.19 5.35 20.33
CA GLN A 24 -14.81 5.17 19.03
C GLN A 24 -13.84 4.22 18.35
N ASP A 25 -14.32 3.05 17.93
CA ASP A 25 -13.65 2.23 16.94
C ASP A 25 -13.59 3.12 15.70
N VAL A 26 -12.67 4.07 15.74
CA VAL A 26 -12.27 4.79 14.56
C VAL A 26 -11.41 3.76 13.87
N ASP A 27 -12.04 3.10 12.93
CA ASP A 27 -11.43 2.14 12.04
C ASP A 27 -10.40 2.91 11.20
N TRP A 28 -9.22 3.13 11.80
CA TRP A 28 -8.06 3.71 11.14
C TRP A 28 -7.32 2.67 10.28
N HIS A 29 -7.91 1.48 10.16
CA HIS A 29 -7.43 0.44 9.29
C HIS A 29 -7.35 0.91 7.84
N PHE A 30 -6.28 0.51 7.19
CA PHE A 30 -6.00 0.87 5.82
C PHE A 30 -6.87 0.05 4.86
N ASP A 31 -8.00 0.62 4.44
CA ASP A 31 -8.90 -0.02 3.48
C ASP A 31 -8.41 0.21 2.03
N THR A 32 -7.85 -0.84 1.43
CA THR A 32 -7.37 -0.85 0.04
C THR A 32 -8.47 -0.55 -0.98
N ALA A 33 -9.73 -0.86 -0.68
CA ALA A 33 -10.87 -0.56 -1.56
C ALA A 33 -11.23 0.94 -1.55
N LYS A 34 -11.00 1.64 -0.43
CA LYS A 34 -11.25 3.08 -0.30
C LYS A 34 -10.07 3.95 -0.76
N CYS A 35 -8.86 3.40 -0.80
CA CYS A 35 -7.64 4.12 -1.20
C CYS A 35 -7.38 4.01 -2.71
N ARG A 36 -8.24 4.63 -3.53
CA ARG A 36 -8.18 4.53 -5.02
C ARG A 36 -8.38 5.89 -5.71
N TYR A 37 -7.98 6.98 -5.06
CA TYR A 37 -8.13 8.34 -5.61
C TYR A 37 -7.04 8.63 -6.64
N ALA A 38 -7.39 9.31 -7.73
CA ALA A 38 -6.39 9.84 -8.66
C ALA A 38 -5.44 10.79 -7.90
N LEU A 39 -4.14 10.63 -8.13
CA LEU A 39 -3.10 11.35 -7.38
C LEU A 39 -2.65 12.64 -8.06
N GLY A 40 -3.03 12.81 -9.33
CA GLY A 40 -3.14 14.13 -9.94
C GLY A 40 -2.33 14.35 -11.19
N MET A 41 -2.14 13.30 -11.98
CA MET A 41 -1.61 13.45 -13.33
C MET A 41 -2.63 14.21 -14.20
N GLU A 42 -3.88 13.75 -14.24
CA GLU A 42 -4.94 14.36 -15.06
C GLU A 42 -5.38 15.73 -14.53
N ASP A 43 -5.60 15.85 -13.22
CA ASP A 43 -6.13 17.07 -12.58
C ASP A 43 -5.08 18.18 -12.33
N ARG A 44 -3.79 17.88 -12.58
CA ARG A 44 -2.62 18.74 -12.36
C ARG A 44 -2.27 19.08 -10.93
N THR A 45 -2.80 18.35 -9.94
CA THR A 45 -2.30 18.42 -8.57
C THR A 45 -0.80 18.07 -8.51
N ILE A 46 -0.35 17.14 -9.37
CA ILE A 46 1.08 16.88 -9.59
C ILE A 46 1.60 17.94 -10.59
N PRO A 47 2.54 18.82 -10.22
CA PRO A 47 3.07 19.85 -11.12
C PRO A 47 4.07 19.28 -12.13
N ASP A 48 4.30 19.98 -13.24
CA ASP A 48 5.22 19.54 -14.31
C ASP A 48 6.65 19.29 -13.81
N SER A 49 7.10 20.03 -12.80
CA SER A 49 8.43 19.86 -12.18
C SER A 49 8.65 18.47 -11.58
N ASP A 50 7.57 17.78 -11.24
CA ASP A 50 7.59 16.48 -10.58
C ASP A 50 7.42 15.32 -11.57
N ILE A 51 7.27 15.64 -12.87
CA ILE A 51 7.16 14.68 -13.96
C ILE A 51 8.41 14.79 -14.81
N THR A 52 9.23 13.75 -14.80
CA THR A 52 10.52 13.71 -15.50
C THR A 52 10.60 12.45 -16.36
N ALA A 53 11.52 12.39 -17.32
CA ALA A 53 11.71 11.22 -18.15
C ALA A 53 13.19 10.99 -18.44
N SER A 54 13.53 9.78 -18.88
CA SER A 54 14.87 9.44 -19.38
C SER A 54 15.27 10.27 -20.61
N SER A 55 14.30 10.51 -21.50
CA SER A 55 14.47 11.28 -22.72
C SER A 55 13.10 11.72 -23.27
N ALA A 56 13.09 12.55 -24.31
CA ALA A 56 11.90 12.93 -25.06
C ALA A 56 12.23 13.04 -26.55
N TRP A 57 11.32 12.58 -27.42
CA TRP A 57 11.47 12.68 -28.88
C TRP A 57 11.55 14.13 -29.37
N SER A 58 10.71 15.00 -28.81
CA SER A 58 10.68 16.44 -29.03
C SER A 58 10.14 17.17 -27.81
N ASP A 59 10.26 18.50 -27.80
CA ASP A 59 9.68 19.37 -26.77
C ASP A 59 8.15 19.16 -26.62
N SER A 60 7.47 18.84 -27.72
CA SER A 60 6.04 18.54 -27.79
C SER A 60 5.67 17.16 -27.23
N THR A 61 6.64 16.30 -26.93
CA THR A 61 6.44 14.96 -26.34
C THR A 61 7.23 14.78 -25.03
N GLU A 62 7.53 15.88 -24.34
CA GLU A 62 8.18 15.87 -23.02
C GLU A 62 7.36 15.15 -21.95
N ALA A 63 8.01 14.86 -20.83
CA ALA A 63 7.44 14.13 -19.70
C ALA A 63 6.09 14.71 -19.22
N LYS A 64 5.96 16.04 -19.18
CA LYS A 64 4.72 16.74 -18.76
C LYS A 64 3.50 16.42 -19.62
N HIS A 65 3.69 16.00 -20.87
CA HIS A 65 2.62 15.58 -21.77
C HIS A 65 2.17 14.13 -21.51
N GLY A 66 2.83 13.41 -20.60
CA GLY A 66 2.46 12.06 -20.17
C GLY A 66 1.27 11.99 -19.20
N ARG A 67 0.41 13.02 -19.12
CA ARG A 67 -0.77 13.05 -18.23
C ARG A 67 -1.95 12.35 -18.88
N LEU A 68 -2.63 11.47 -18.13
CA LEU A 68 -3.83 10.76 -18.59
C LEU A 68 -4.91 11.73 -19.11
N SER A 69 -5.65 11.33 -20.14
CA SER A 69 -6.79 12.05 -20.71
C SER A 69 -6.49 13.47 -21.25
N THR A 70 -5.22 13.90 -21.24
CA THR A 70 -4.80 15.17 -21.84
C THR A 70 -4.34 14.99 -23.28
N GLY A 71 -4.50 16.04 -24.09
CA GLY A 71 -4.03 16.12 -25.48
C GLY A 71 -3.02 17.25 -25.70
N GLU A 72 -2.36 17.73 -24.66
CA GLU A 72 -1.38 18.82 -24.77
C GLU A 72 -0.11 18.39 -25.53
N GLY A 73 0.57 19.35 -26.15
CA GLY A 73 1.72 19.07 -27.00
C GLY A 73 1.30 18.24 -28.22
N ASP A 74 2.07 17.20 -28.54
CA ASP A 74 1.71 16.20 -29.55
C ASP A 74 0.94 15.00 -28.95
N GLY A 75 0.40 15.17 -27.73
CA GLY A 75 -0.63 14.34 -27.12
C GLY A 75 -0.16 13.23 -26.16
N ALA A 76 1.14 13.09 -25.89
CA ALA A 76 1.69 12.14 -24.91
C ALA A 76 3.18 12.41 -24.63
N TRP A 77 3.76 11.73 -23.64
CA TRP A 77 5.21 11.55 -23.56
C TRP A 77 5.66 10.43 -24.49
N CYS A 78 6.74 10.67 -25.24
CA CYS A 78 7.38 9.68 -26.12
C CYS A 78 8.91 9.73 -25.92
N PRO A 79 9.59 8.59 -25.72
CA PRO A 79 11.04 8.55 -25.57
C PRO A 79 11.73 8.89 -26.90
N ALA A 80 12.96 9.42 -26.81
CA ALA A 80 13.76 9.82 -27.97
C ALA A 80 14.23 8.64 -28.81
N GLY A 81 14.66 7.56 -28.14
CA GLY A 81 15.14 6.34 -28.77
C GLY A 81 14.09 5.23 -28.79
N PRO A 82 14.27 4.19 -29.63
CA PRO A 82 13.46 3.00 -29.55
C PRO A 82 13.68 2.29 -28.20
N VAL A 83 12.61 1.77 -27.62
CA VAL A 83 12.68 1.06 -26.33
C VAL A 83 13.16 -0.39 -26.48
N PHE A 84 13.12 -0.95 -27.69
CA PHE A 84 13.71 -2.25 -28.01
C PHE A 84 15.17 -2.10 -28.47
N PRO A 85 16.10 -2.96 -28.02
CA PRO A 85 15.93 -4.09 -27.09
C PRO A 85 16.20 -3.72 -25.61
N SER A 86 16.73 -2.51 -25.34
CA SER A 86 17.30 -2.17 -24.03
C SER A 86 16.27 -1.99 -22.90
N SER A 87 15.03 -1.63 -23.24
CA SER A 87 13.92 -1.37 -22.29
C SER A 87 14.31 -0.43 -21.15
N SER A 88 15.13 0.57 -21.45
CA SER A 88 15.77 1.46 -20.44
C SER A 88 15.10 2.83 -20.31
N GLU A 89 14.25 3.20 -21.26
CA GLU A 89 13.49 4.45 -21.23
C GLU A 89 12.38 4.41 -20.17
N TYR A 90 12.13 5.54 -19.50
CA TYR A 90 11.10 5.63 -18.48
C TYR A 90 10.49 7.03 -18.35
N LEU A 91 9.22 7.06 -17.94
CA LEU A 91 8.54 8.22 -17.37
C LEU A 91 8.55 8.09 -15.86
N GLN A 92 8.93 9.15 -15.15
CA GLN A 92 9.01 9.20 -13.70
C GLN A 92 8.04 10.26 -13.14
N VAL A 93 7.36 9.88 -12.06
CA VAL A 93 6.48 10.76 -11.30
C VAL A 93 6.95 10.80 -9.84
N ASP A 94 7.17 12.00 -9.30
CA ASP A 94 7.48 12.24 -7.88
C ASP A 94 6.25 12.77 -7.14
N LEU A 95 5.70 11.97 -6.22
CA LEU A 95 4.52 12.33 -5.44
C LEU A 95 4.85 13.21 -4.22
N ARG A 96 6.13 13.56 -4.02
CA ARG A 96 6.72 14.33 -2.90
C ARG A 96 6.58 13.73 -1.50
N LYS A 97 5.54 12.92 -1.25
CA LYS A 97 5.24 12.22 0.00
C LYS A 97 5.06 10.73 -0.29
N LEU A 98 5.21 9.91 0.75
CA LEU A 98 4.84 8.51 0.65
C LEU A 98 3.34 8.39 0.39
N HIS A 99 2.99 7.62 -0.63
CA HIS A 99 1.64 7.23 -0.97
C HIS A 99 1.56 5.71 -0.97
N PHE A 100 0.39 5.21 -0.60
CA PHE A 100 0.01 3.85 -0.84
C PHE A 100 -0.66 3.79 -2.20
N LEU A 101 -0.07 3.05 -3.13
CA LEU A 101 -0.48 2.95 -4.52
C LEU A 101 -1.17 1.61 -4.74
N SER A 102 -2.40 1.68 -5.20
CA SER A 102 -3.29 0.53 -5.39
C SER A 102 -3.61 0.28 -6.86
N LEU A 103 -3.51 1.30 -7.72
CA LEU A 103 -3.64 1.15 -9.17
C LEU A 103 -2.75 2.11 -9.94
N VAL A 104 -2.55 1.77 -11.20
CA VAL A 104 -2.09 2.71 -12.24
C VAL A 104 -3.05 2.66 -13.44
N GLY A 105 -3.15 3.77 -14.15
CA GLY A 105 -3.82 3.85 -15.45
C GLY A 105 -2.83 4.21 -16.53
N THR A 106 -2.93 3.58 -17.70
CA THR A 106 -2.12 3.92 -18.88
C THR A 106 -3.00 4.17 -20.10
N GLN A 107 -2.53 5.04 -20.99
CA GLN A 107 -3.17 5.41 -22.25
C GLN A 107 -2.09 5.69 -23.31
N GLY A 108 -2.40 5.49 -24.58
CA GLY A 108 -1.48 5.79 -25.69
C GLY A 108 -1.52 7.25 -26.13
N ARG A 109 -0.83 7.60 -27.22
CA ARG A 109 -0.89 8.93 -27.84
C ARG A 109 -2.06 9.01 -28.81
N HIS A 110 -3.15 9.65 -28.40
CA HIS A 110 -4.32 9.81 -29.26
C HIS A 110 -4.14 10.93 -30.30
N ALA A 111 -3.67 12.10 -29.86
CA ALA A 111 -3.37 13.28 -30.69
C ALA A 111 -4.46 13.56 -31.74
N ASP A 112 -5.69 13.82 -31.27
CA ASP A 112 -6.87 14.09 -32.10
C ASP A 112 -7.15 13.02 -33.19
N GLY A 113 -6.83 11.76 -32.87
CA GLY A 113 -7.02 10.62 -33.77
C GLY A 113 -5.91 10.41 -34.79
N LEU A 114 -4.90 11.27 -34.83
CA LEU A 114 -3.73 11.12 -35.72
C LEU A 114 -2.65 10.24 -35.10
N GLY A 115 -2.65 10.10 -33.76
CA GLY A 115 -1.68 9.31 -33.03
C GLY A 115 -1.90 7.80 -33.16
N ARG A 116 -0.80 7.05 -33.25
CA ARG A 116 -0.79 5.59 -33.48
C ARG A 116 0.07 4.82 -32.48
N GLU A 117 0.74 5.52 -31.58
CA GLU A 117 1.78 5.00 -30.69
C GLU A 117 1.21 4.77 -29.29
N PHE A 118 1.49 3.60 -28.73
CA PHE A 118 1.09 3.20 -27.38
C PHE A 118 1.99 2.09 -26.88
N ALA A 119 2.15 1.97 -25.56
CA ALA A 119 2.87 0.86 -24.96
C ALA A 119 1.93 -0.33 -24.72
N ARG A 120 2.24 -1.47 -25.34
CA ARG A 120 1.48 -2.73 -25.16
C ARG A 120 1.76 -3.42 -23.83
N SER A 121 2.93 -3.15 -23.25
CA SER A 121 3.32 -3.62 -21.94
C SER A 121 4.34 -2.68 -21.34
N TYR A 122 4.49 -2.75 -20.03
CA TYR A 122 5.45 -1.95 -19.28
C TYR A 122 5.91 -2.69 -18.02
N ARG A 123 7.02 -2.22 -17.42
CA ARG A 123 7.38 -2.55 -16.04
C ARG A 123 7.23 -1.32 -15.16
N LEU A 124 6.97 -1.56 -13.87
CA LEU A 124 6.95 -0.51 -12.86
C LEU A 124 8.17 -0.66 -11.95
N ARG A 125 8.83 0.46 -11.68
CA ARG A 125 9.77 0.56 -10.56
C ARG A 125 9.33 1.68 -9.64
N TYR A 126 9.58 1.52 -8.36
CA TYR A 126 9.18 2.50 -7.36
C TYR A 126 10.29 2.71 -6.33
N SER A 127 10.23 3.85 -5.64
CA SER A 127 11.20 4.21 -4.62
C SER A 127 10.54 5.01 -3.50
N ARG A 128 10.98 4.76 -2.26
CA ARG A 128 10.61 5.54 -1.09
C ARG A 128 11.53 6.74 -0.86
N ASP A 129 12.80 6.65 -1.25
CA ASP A 129 13.83 7.66 -0.96
C ASP A 129 14.48 8.30 -2.21
N GLY A 130 14.18 7.80 -3.40
CA GLY A 130 14.75 8.25 -4.67
C GLY A 130 16.12 7.65 -5.01
N ARG A 131 16.70 6.86 -4.11
CA ARG A 131 18.02 6.23 -4.28
C ARG A 131 17.88 4.74 -4.55
N HIS A 132 17.11 4.05 -3.72
CA HIS A 132 16.86 2.62 -3.86
C HIS A 132 15.57 2.40 -4.65
N TRP A 133 15.69 1.70 -5.78
CA TRP A 133 14.59 1.45 -6.71
C TRP A 133 14.25 -0.03 -6.77
N MET A 134 13.03 -0.36 -6.38
CA MET A 134 12.49 -1.72 -6.40
C MET A 134 11.66 -1.93 -7.66
N THR A 135 11.66 -3.15 -8.19
CA THR A 135 10.79 -3.55 -9.32
C THR A 135 9.50 -4.12 -8.75
N TRP A 136 8.36 -3.63 -9.21
CA TRP A 136 7.08 -4.20 -8.83
C TRP A 136 6.88 -5.56 -9.50
N LYS A 137 6.34 -6.50 -8.72
CA LYS A 137 5.98 -7.85 -9.14
C LYS A 137 4.58 -8.11 -8.62
N ASP A 138 3.74 -8.76 -9.43
CA ASP A 138 2.47 -9.26 -8.92
C ASP A 138 2.68 -10.36 -7.87
N ARG A 139 1.62 -10.77 -7.17
CA ARG A 139 1.68 -11.85 -6.16
C ARG A 139 2.23 -13.19 -6.69
N ARG A 140 2.37 -13.35 -8.01
CA ARG A 140 2.91 -14.54 -8.69
C ARG A 140 4.34 -14.32 -9.21
N GLY A 141 4.95 -13.17 -8.91
CA GLY A 141 6.30 -12.83 -9.34
C GLY A 141 6.40 -12.24 -10.76
N GLN A 142 5.29 -11.93 -11.43
CA GLN A 142 5.30 -11.36 -12.78
C GLN A 142 5.61 -9.86 -12.74
N GLU A 143 6.68 -9.46 -13.41
CA GLU A 143 7.11 -8.05 -13.51
C GLU A 143 6.45 -7.25 -14.64
N VAL A 144 6.00 -7.96 -15.69
CA VAL A 144 5.48 -7.34 -16.91
C VAL A 144 4.00 -7.10 -16.73
N VAL A 145 3.60 -5.85 -16.92
CA VAL A 145 2.22 -5.42 -16.88
C VAL A 145 1.70 -5.28 -18.32
N THR A 146 0.55 -5.87 -18.58
CA THR A 146 -0.19 -5.64 -19.84
C THR A 146 -0.68 -4.19 -19.89
N GLY A 147 -0.35 -3.49 -20.97
CA GLY A 147 -0.72 -2.10 -21.22
C GLY A 147 -1.86 -1.97 -22.21
N ASN A 148 -1.72 -1.03 -23.14
CA ASN A 148 -2.79 -0.62 -24.04
C ASN A 148 -2.84 -1.45 -25.33
N GLU A 149 -4.05 -1.55 -25.90
CA GLU A 149 -4.28 -2.16 -27.22
C GLU A 149 -4.54 -1.11 -28.32
N ASN A 150 -4.81 0.13 -27.93
CA ASN A 150 -5.03 1.28 -28.81
C ASN A 150 -4.54 2.59 -28.16
N THR A 151 -4.79 3.72 -28.82
CA THR A 151 -4.26 5.02 -28.40
C THR A 151 -5.16 5.82 -27.46
N TYR A 152 -6.43 5.43 -27.27
CA TYR A 152 -7.46 6.25 -26.64
C TYR A 152 -8.12 5.59 -25.42
N ASP A 153 -8.16 4.27 -25.30
CA ASP A 153 -8.73 3.61 -24.14
C ASP A 153 -7.77 3.65 -22.95
N VAL A 154 -8.32 3.95 -21.77
CA VAL A 154 -7.59 3.89 -20.51
C VAL A 154 -7.57 2.44 -20.03
N VAL A 155 -6.38 1.89 -19.82
CA VAL A 155 -6.21 0.57 -19.20
C VAL A 155 -5.81 0.75 -17.75
N LEU A 156 -6.66 0.29 -16.84
CA LEU A 156 -6.40 0.28 -15.41
C LEU A 156 -5.75 -1.04 -15.01
N LYS A 157 -4.73 -0.96 -14.15
CA LYS A 157 -4.06 -2.10 -13.55
C LYS A 157 -4.12 -2.01 -12.03
N ASP A 158 -4.79 -2.98 -11.41
CA ASP A 158 -4.67 -3.24 -9.98
C ASP A 158 -3.25 -3.72 -9.64
N LEU A 159 -2.64 -3.02 -8.69
CA LEU A 159 -1.38 -3.38 -8.07
C LEU A 159 -1.67 -4.34 -6.91
N GLY A 160 -1.70 -5.64 -7.21
CA GLY A 160 -1.71 -6.71 -6.21
C GLY A 160 -0.34 -7.40 -6.20
N PRO A 161 0.53 -7.14 -5.22
CA PRO A 161 0.34 -6.34 -4.01
C PRO A 161 0.42 -4.81 -4.27
N PRO A 162 -0.22 -4.00 -3.42
CA PRO A 162 -0.06 -2.55 -3.45
C PRO A 162 1.35 -2.14 -3.01
N VAL A 163 1.77 -0.93 -3.35
CA VAL A 163 3.12 -0.44 -3.03
C VAL A 163 3.11 0.89 -2.28
N ILE A 164 4.00 1.01 -1.30
CA ILE A 164 4.23 2.27 -0.59
C ILE A 164 5.45 2.94 -1.23
N ALA A 165 5.21 4.07 -1.91
CA ALA A 165 6.21 4.74 -2.72
C ALA A 165 6.06 6.26 -2.68
N ARG A 166 7.17 6.97 -2.92
CA ARG A 166 7.20 8.41 -3.22
C ARG A 166 7.37 8.66 -4.71
N MET A 167 8.27 7.91 -5.35
CA MET A 167 8.51 8.00 -6.78
C MET A 167 8.12 6.72 -7.48
N VAL A 168 7.60 6.85 -8.70
CA VAL A 168 7.25 5.73 -9.58
C VAL A 168 7.82 5.98 -10.97
N ARG A 169 8.34 4.92 -11.60
CA ARG A 169 8.81 4.89 -12.97
C ARG A 169 8.04 3.87 -13.79
N PHE A 170 7.58 4.31 -14.95
CA PHE A 170 6.96 3.49 -15.98
C PHE A 170 7.98 3.22 -17.08
N TYR A 171 8.36 1.96 -17.24
CA TYR A 171 9.29 1.51 -18.27
C TYR A 171 8.51 0.86 -19.42
N PRO A 172 8.15 1.59 -20.49
CA PRO A 172 7.47 0.99 -21.63
C PRO A 172 8.33 -0.10 -22.29
N LEU A 173 7.69 -1.20 -22.69
CA LEU A 173 8.32 -2.32 -23.37
C LEU A 173 7.81 -2.44 -24.81
N ALA A 174 8.68 -2.97 -25.68
CA ALA A 174 8.33 -3.37 -27.04
C ALA A 174 9.04 -4.68 -27.40
N ASP A 175 8.41 -5.47 -28.26
CA ASP A 175 8.92 -6.76 -28.76
C ASP A 175 9.70 -6.61 -30.09
N ARG A 176 9.67 -5.42 -30.68
CA ARG A 176 10.35 -5.03 -31.91
C ARG A 176 10.63 -3.53 -31.92
N VAL A 177 11.40 -3.06 -32.89
CA VAL A 177 11.64 -1.63 -33.07
C VAL A 177 10.33 -0.94 -33.47
N MET A 178 9.78 -0.16 -32.55
CA MET A 178 8.59 0.67 -32.76
C MET A 178 8.62 1.88 -31.82
N SER A 179 7.96 2.96 -32.23
CA SER A 179 7.72 4.10 -31.36
C SER A 179 6.63 3.75 -30.35
N VAL A 180 6.86 4.10 -29.09
CA VAL A 180 5.92 3.92 -27.99
C VAL A 180 5.71 5.27 -27.33
N CYS A 181 4.51 5.51 -26.83
CA CYS A 181 4.19 6.70 -26.07
C CYS A 181 3.29 6.32 -24.89
N LEU A 182 3.36 7.09 -23.82
CA LEU A 182 2.56 6.87 -22.62
C LEU A 182 1.89 8.18 -22.16
N ARG A 183 0.66 8.02 -21.71
CA ARG A 183 0.00 8.86 -20.73
C ARG A 183 -0.34 7.99 -19.53
N VAL A 184 -0.18 8.51 -18.32
CA VAL A 184 -0.33 7.74 -17.09
C VAL A 184 -1.13 8.49 -16.03
N GLU A 185 -1.77 7.74 -15.14
CA GLU A 185 -2.33 8.20 -13.87
C GLU A 185 -1.94 7.22 -12.76
N LEU A 186 -1.77 7.72 -11.54
CA LEU A 186 -1.56 6.91 -10.35
C LEU A 186 -2.77 7.03 -9.44
N TYR A 187 -3.19 5.92 -8.85
CA TYR A 187 -4.32 5.88 -7.94
C TYR A 187 -3.91 5.34 -6.58
N GLY A 188 -4.37 6.00 -5.53
CA GLY A 188 -3.99 5.66 -4.17
C GLY A 188 -4.45 6.70 -3.16
N CYS A 189 -3.66 6.86 -2.11
CA CYS A 189 -3.86 7.86 -1.07
C CYS A 189 -2.56 8.08 -0.30
N VAL A 190 -2.50 9.16 0.47
CA VAL A 190 -1.33 9.50 1.29
C VAL A 190 -1.08 8.41 2.33
N TRP A 191 0.16 7.93 2.43
CA TRP A 191 0.58 6.95 3.44
C TRP A 191 0.73 7.65 4.79
N LYS A 192 -0.34 7.61 5.60
CA LYS A 192 -0.39 8.32 6.88
C LYS A 192 0.37 7.60 7.99
N ASP A 193 0.51 6.28 7.94
CA ASP A 193 1.25 5.49 8.94
C ASP A 193 2.72 5.98 9.04
N GLY A 194 3.32 6.30 7.89
CA GLY A 194 4.69 6.82 7.81
C GLY A 194 5.77 5.78 8.10
N LEU A 195 5.38 4.52 8.24
CA LEU A 195 6.28 3.37 8.25
C LEU A 195 7.04 3.31 6.91
N LYS A 196 8.38 3.24 6.99
CA LYS A 196 9.28 3.18 5.84
C LYS A 196 9.83 1.77 5.61
N ALA A 197 10.08 1.04 6.68
CA ALA A 197 10.56 -0.33 6.67
C ALA A 197 10.25 -1.02 8.01
N TYR A 198 10.12 -2.35 7.98
CA TYR A 198 10.26 -3.18 9.18
C TYR A 198 11.36 -4.22 9.00
N THR A 199 11.94 -4.61 10.12
CA THR A 199 12.93 -5.68 10.24
C THR A 199 12.34 -6.79 11.09
N ALA A 200 12.35 -8.03 10.59
CA ALA A 200 11.77 -9.19 11.27
C ALA A 200 12.47 -10.49 10.83
N PRO A 201 12.45 -11.56 11.65
CA PRO A 201 12.86 -12.89 11.20
C PRO A 201 12.05 -13.35 9.99
N VAL A 202 12.66 -14.14 9.10
CA VAL A 202 11.95 -14.75 7.98
C VAL A 202 10.85 -15.68 8.50
N GLY A 203 9.70 -15.67 7.84
CA GLY A 203 8.62 -16.60 8.18
C GLY A 203 9.00 -18.05 7.89
N HIS A 204 8.49 -18.96 8.71
CA HIS A 204 8.79 -20.39 8.67
C HIS A 204 7.74 -21.18 7.87
N VAL A 205 8.03 -22.45 7.62
CA VAL A 205 7.11 -23.40 6.97
C VAL A 205 6.50 -24.30 8.04
N MET A 206 5.17 -24.33 8.10
CA MET A 206 4.43 -25.22 8.99
C MET A 206 4.11 -26.51 8.26
N ASP A 207 4.37 -27.65 8.88
CA ASP A 207 3.92 -28.96 8.38
C ASP A 207 2.60 -29.35 9.05
N LEU A 208 1.52 -29.36 8.29
CA LEU A 208 0.21 -29.83 8.72
C LEU A 208 -0.09 -31.17 8.05
N SER A 209 0.16 -32.26 8.79
CA SER A 209 -0.15 -33.62 8.35
C SER A 209 0.47 -33.98 6.99
N GLY A 210 1.70 -33.55 6.72
CA GLY A 210 2.42 -33.78 5.47
C GLY A 210 2.14 -32.73 4.38
N THR A 211 1.34 -31.70 4.69
CA THR A 211 1.10 -30.57 3.78
C THR A 211 1.91 -29.35 4.25
N PRO A 212 2.89 -28.87 3.46
CA PRO A 212 3.65 -27.68 3.81
C PRO A 212 2.79 -26.42 3.61
N VAL A 213 2.71 -25.60 4.66
CA VAL A 213 2.07 -24.27 4.67
C VAL A 213 3.17 -23.22 4.80
N TYR A 214 3.33 -22.40 3.76
CA TYR A 214 4.40 -21.41 3.69
C TYR A 214 3.91 -20.09 4.29
N LEU A 215 4.47 -19.71 5.44
CA LEU A 215 4.09 -18.52 6.18
C LEU A 215 5.18 -17.44 6.07
N ASN A 216 5.79 -17.35 4.90
CA ASN A 216 6.84 -16.39 4.60
C ASN A 216 6.23 -15.06 4.13
N ASP A 217 6.96 -13.97 4.34
CA ASP A 217 6.63 -12.71 3.70
C ASP A 217 7.00 -12.77 2.22
N SER A 218 5.98 -12.90 1.39
CA SER A 218 6.03 -13.24 -0.03
C SER A 218 6.21 -12.02 -0.92
N VAL A 219 5.85 -10.84 -0.43
CA VAL A 219 5.91 -9.57 -1.16
C VAL A 219 6.89 -8.59 -0.53
N TYR A 220 7.68 -9.03 0.44
CA TYR A 220 8.72 -8.23 1.06
C TYR A 220 9.66 -7.62 0.02
N ASP A 221 9.70 -6.29 -0.02
CA ASP A 221 10.44 -5.52 -1.03
C ASP A 221 11.85 -5.09 -0.59
N GLY A 222 12.29 -5.56 0.58
CA GLY A 222 13.61 -5.31 1.15
C GLY A 222 14.61 -6.44 0.89
N SER A 223 15.62 -6.52 1.75
CA SER A 223 16.67 -7.54 1.69
C SER A 223 16.41 -8.66 2.70
N LYS A 224 16.90 -9.86 2.39
CA LYS A 224 16.86 -11.03 3.27
C LYS A 224 18.27 -11.57 3.43
N GLU A 225 18.79 -11.60 4.64
CA GLU A 225 20.15 -12.07 4.94
C GLU A 225 20.14 -12.80 6.29
N GLU A 226 20.83 -13.94 6.37
CA GLU A 226 20.97 -14.72 7.62
C GLU A 226 19.64 -15.01 8.36
N GLY A 227 18.54 -15.22 7.62
CA GLY A 227 17.22 -15.50 8.21
C GLY A 227 16.50 -14.27 8.76
N VAL A 228 16.96 -13.06 8.44
CA VAL A 228 16.34 -11.78 8.81
C VAL A 228 15.96 -11.00 7.55
N MET A 229 14.79 -10.37 7.58
CA MET A 229 14.29 -9.45 6.57
C MET A 229 14.50 -8.03 7.07
N PHE A 230 15.07 -7.13 6.26
CA PHE A 230 15.30 -5.74 6.65
C PHE A 230 15.24 -4.76 5.47
N GLY A 231 15.00 -3.48 5.79
CA GLY A 231 15.04 -2.37 4.82
C GLY A 231 13.84 -2.28 3.86
N GLY A 232 12.80 -3.11 4.05
CA GLY A 232 11.62 -3.15 3.21
C GLY A 232 10.29 -3.21 3.96
N LEU A 233 9.23 -3.29 3.18
CA LEU A 233 7.84 -3.49 3.57
C LEU A 233 7.29 -4.70 2.81
N GLY A 234 6.19 -5.26 3.29
CA GLY A 234 5.62 -6.49 2.75
C GLY A 234 4.25 -6.75 3.35
N GLN A 235 3.91 -8.03 3.53
CA GLN A 235 2.55 -8.45 3.88
C GLN A 235 2.07 -7.90 5.23
N LEU A 236 2.98 -7.61 6.17
CA LEU A 236 2.61 -7.09 7.48
C LEU A 236 2.04 -5.66 7.45
N CYS A 237 2.01 -4.98 6.31
CA CYS A 237 1.47 -3.63 6.19
C CYS A 237 0.89 -3.35 4.80
N ASP A 238 0.39 -4.38 4.10
CA ASP A 238 -0.20 -4.24 2.76
C ASP A 238 -1.72 -3.98 2.80
N GLY A 239 -2.30 -3.90 4.00
CA GLY A 239 -3.73 -3.65 4.21
C GLY A 239 -4.60 -4.89 4.03
N VAL A 240 -4.01 -6.11 4.00
CA VAL A 240 -4.75 -7.37 3.86
C VAL A 240 -4.86 -8.10 5.19
N PHE A 241 -6.10 -8.29 5.65
CA PHE A 241 -6.38 -9.17 6.78
C PHE A 241 -6.61 -10.61 6.34
N GLY A 242 -5.80 -11.51 6.88
CA GLY A 242 -5.93 -12.95 6.72
C GLY A 242 -7.24 -13.50 7.33
N GLY A 243 -7.69 -14.65 6.83
CA GLY A 243 -8.90 -15.31 7.32
C GLY A 243 -8.73 -16.03 8.67
N ASN A 244 -9.83 -16.52 9.23
CA ASN A 244 -9.82 -17.38 10.42
C ASN A 244 -9.09 -18.70 10.15
N ASP A 245 -9.38 -19.32 9.00
CA ASP A 245 -8.58 -20.43 8.48
C ASP A 245 -7.37 -19.84 7.75
N PHE A 246 -6.18 -19.93 8.35
CA PHE A 246 -4.96 -19.40 7.75
C PHE A 246 -4.51 -20.19 6.51
N MET A 247 -5.09 -21.37 6.23
CA MET A 247 -4.81 -22.12 5.02
C MET A 247 -5.56 -21.56 3.80
N GLU A 248 -6.63 -20.79 4.03
CA GLU A 248 -7.40 -20.15 2.98
C GLU A 248 -6.98 -18.68 2.82
N SER A 249 -6.96 -18.22 1.56
CA SER A 249 -6.71 -16.82 1.23
C SER A 249 -7.84 -16.30 0.35
N LYS A 250 -8.11 -14.99 0.48
CA LYS A 250 -9.01 -14.27 -0.44
C LYS A 250 -8.38 -14.07 -1.82
N GLU A 251 -7.05 -14.17 -1.91
CA GLU A 251 -6.30 -14.03 -3.15
C GLU A 251 -6.38 -15.31 -3.98
N LEU A 252 -6.61 -15.17 -5.29
CA LEU A 252 -6.74 -16.32 -6.18
C LEU A 252 -5.37 -16.85 -6.59
N ARG A 253 -5.24 -18.18 -6.62
CA ARG A 253 -4.04 -18.90 -7.10
C ARG A 253 -2.77 -18.63 -6.27
N VAL A 254 -2.94 -18.42 -4.97
CA VAL A 254 -1.84 -18.40 -3.98
C VAL A 254 -1.79 -19.71 -3.20
N TRP A 255 -0.71 -19.94 -2.46
CA TRP A 255 -0.50 -21.14 -1.66
C TRP A 255 -1.18 -21.04 -0.28
N PRO A 256 -1.43 -22.17 0.41
CA PRO A 256 -1.92 -22.15 1.79
C PRO A 256 -0.97 -21.38 2.70
N GLY A 257 -1.53 -20.54 3.58
CA GLY A 257 -0.76 -19.69 4.49
C GLY A 257 -0.44 -18.30 3.95
N TYR A 258 -0.72 -18.02 2.67
CA TYR A 258 -0.24 -16.82 1.98
C TYR A 258 -0.49 -15.52 2.75
N ASP A 259 -1.68 -15.31 3.31
CA ASP A 259 -2.04 -14.05 3.97
C ASP A 259 -1.29 -13.77 5.28
N TYR A 260 -0.55 -14.75 5.82
CA TYR A 260 0.10 -14.66 7.12
C TYR A 260 1.62 -14.77 7.03
N VAL A 261 2.31 -13.96 7.82
CA VAL A 261 3.72 -14.20 8.18
C VAL A 261 3.74 -14.91 9.52
N GLY A 262 4.45 -16.02 9.60
CA GLY A 262 4.37 -16.94 10.72
C GLY A 262 5.71 -17.44 11.21
N TRP A 263 5.83 -17.54 12.53
CA TRP A 263 7.04 -18.02 13.18
C TRP A 263 6.73 -19.18 14.12
N ASN A 264 7.64 -20.13 14.18
CA ASN A 264 7.61 -21.25 15.10
C ASN A 264 8.61 -21.01 16.24
N GLN A 265 8.16 -21.16 17.48
CA GLN A 265 8.97 -20.89 18.67
C GLN A 265 10.25 -21.75 18.74
N GLU A 266 10.15 -23.04 18.43
CA GLU A 266 11.27 -23.98 18.50
C GLU A 266 12.30 -23.71 17.40
N THR A 267 11.84 -23.51 16.17
CA THR A 267 12.71 -23.18 15.04
C THR A 267 13.40 -21.82 15.22
N LEU A 268 12.71 -20.84 15.80
CA LEU A 268 13.27 -19.51 16.05
C LEU A 268 14.30 -19.52 17.18
N GLY A 269 14.19 -20.46 18.13
CA GLY A 269 15.15 -20.64 19.22
C GLY A 269 15.07 -19.56 20.31
N GLN A 270 14.02 -18.74 20.33
CA GLN A 270 13.81 -17.66 21.30
C GLN A 270 12.32 -17.50 21.66
N PRO A 271 11.99 -16.97 22.85
CA PRO A 271 10.61 -16.90 23.35
C PRO A 271 9.79 -15.75 22.75
N THR A 272 10.39 -14.90 21.92
CA THR A 272 9.74 -13.75 21.30
C THR A 272 10.03 -13.65 19.81
N VAL A 273 9.09 -13.09 19.06
CA VAL A 273 9.34 -12.56 17.71
C VAL A 273 9.67 -11.09 17.85
N ASP A 274 10.87 -10.71 17.42
CA ASP A 274 11.37 -9.34 17.52
C ASP A 274 11.15 -8.63 16.19
N ILE A 275 10.38 -7.54 16.19
CA ILE A 275 10.12 -6.72 15.01
C ILE A 275 10.51 -5.28 15.29
N GLU A 276 11.37 -4.71 14.44
CA GLU A 276 11.79 -3.31 14.48
C GLU A 276 11.15 -2.52 13.33
N PHE A 277 10.52 -1.40 13.64
CA PHE A 277 9.80 -0.55 12.70
C PHE A 277 10.50 0.79 12.58
N HIS A 278 10.78 1.21 11.34
CA HIS A 278 11.44 2.47 11.03
C HIS A 278 10.47 3.42 10.34
N PHE A 279 10.28 4.61 10.93
CA PHE A 279 9.38 5.63 10.41
C PHE A 279 10.16 6.74 9.70
N GLU A 280 9.53 7.37 8.70
CA GLU A 280 10.14 8.46 7.92
C GLU A 280 10.60 9.63 8.81
N LYS A 281 9.77 9.98 9.80
CA LYS A 281 10.00 11.06 10.77
C LYS A 281 9.66 10.58 12.17
N THR A 282 10.06 11.34 13.19
CA THR A 282 9.60 11.12 14.56
C THR A 282 8.09 11.34 14.65
N ARG A 283 7.40 10.46 15.37
CA ARG A 283 5.94 10.45 15.54
C ARG A 283 5.59 10.14 16.99
N VAL A 284 4.42 10.60 17.42
CA VAL A 284 3.84 10.30 18.73
C VAL A 284 2.87 9.13 18.59
N PHE A 285 3.25 7.98 19.16
CA PHE A 285 2.51 6.72 19.00
C PHE A 285 1.44 6.53 20.07
N HIS A 286 0.19 6.38 19.65
CA HIS A 286 -0.95 6.21 20.55
C HIS A 286 -1.40 4.75 20.61
N THR A 287 -1.52 4.09 19.46
CA THR A 287 -2.01 2.70 19.36
C THR A 287 -1.26 1.95 18.28
N MET A 288 -0.92 0.70 18.54
CA MET A 288 -0.53 -0.29 17.54
C MET A 288 -1.65 -1.33 17.42
N GLN A 289 -2.05 -1.66 16.20
CA GLN A 289 -3.01 -2.72 15.93
C GLN A 289 -2.30 -3.88 15.25
N VAL A 290 -2.53 -5.09 15.74
CA VAL A 290 -1.94 -6.31 15.20
C VAL A 290 -3.04 -7.31 14.92
N HIS A 291 -3.20 -7.69 13.65
CA HIS A 291 -4.12 -8.75 13.26
C HIS A 291 -3.41 -10.10 13.30
N SER A 292 -3.88 -10.98 14.17
CA SER A 292 -3.24 -12.25 14.48
C SER A 292 -4.25 -13.40 14.41
N ASN A 293 -3.79 -14.57 13.97
CA ASN A 293 -4.61 -15.79 13.97
C ASN A 293 -4.66 -16.41 15.38
N HIS A 294 -5.80 -17.03 15.74
CA HIS A 294 -6.01 -17.69 17.04
C HIS A 294 -6.51 -19.15 16.91
N ARG A 295 -6.16 -19.83 15.82
CA ARG A 295 -6.57 -21.22 15.60
C ARG A 295 -5.76 -22.19 16.47
N HIS A 296 -6.05 -22.15 17.77
CA HIS A 296 -5.37 -22.91 18.81
C HIS A 296 -5.49 -24.43 18.63
N THR A 297 -6.49 -24.92 17.88
CA THR A 297 -6.62 -26.32 17.47
C THR A 297 -5.45 -26.82 16.61
N GLN A 298 -4.71 -25.90 15.99
CA GLN A 298 -3.50 -26.17 15.20
C GLN A 298 -2.25 -25.54 15.84
N HIS A 299 -2.27 -25.28 17.16
CA HIS A 299 -1.15 -24.69 17.91
C HIS A 299 -0.75 -23.28 17.46
N VAL A 300 -1.68 -22.58 16.82
CA VAL A 300 -1.56 -21.16 16.47
C VAL A 300 -2.32 -20.35 17.50
N ARG A 301 -1.63 -19.43 18.18
CA ARG A 301 -2.25 -18.58 19.20
C ARG A 301 -1.72 -17.17 19.11
N VAL A 302 -2.59 -16.21 19.42
CA VAL A 302 -2.16 -14.81 19.55
C VAL A 302 -1.17 -14.65 20.71
N PHE A 303 -0.28 -13.67 20.61
CA PHE A 303 0.72 -13.35 21.64
C PHE A 303 0.05 -12.94 22.98
N ASN A 304 0.68 -13.26 24.11
CA ASN A 304 0.19 -12.96 25.46
C ASN A 304 0.77 -11.68 26.05
N GLU A 305 1.91 -11.23 25.54
CA GLU A 305 2.60 -10.02 25.96
C GLU A 305 3.32 -9.41 24.75
N VAL A 306 3.37 -8.08 24.74
CA VAL A 306 4.28 -7.33 23.86
C VAL A 306 5.10 -6.37 24.69
N VAL A 307 6.42 -6.41 24.50
CA VAL A 307 7.34 -5.42 25.08
C VAL A 307 7.85 -4.52 23.96
N CYS A 308 7.50 -3.23 24.01
CA CYS A 308 7.93 -2.23 23.03
C CYS A 308 8.92 -1.22 23.61
N GLU A 309 9.99 -0.98 22.86
CA GLU A 309 11.03 0.00 23.12
C GLU A 309 10.97 1.10 22.06
N PHE A 310 11.25 2.33 22.48
CA PHE A 310 11.05 3.53 21.67
C PHE A 310 12.36 4.28 21.53
N LYS A 311 12.71 4.67 20.30
CA LYS A 311 13.88 5.48 20.02
C LYS A 311 13.44 6.76 19.30
N ALA A 312 13.55 7.90 19.97
CA ALA A 312 13.03 9.19 19.48
C ALA A 312 13.64 9.64 18.15
N SER A 313 14.92 9.34 17.94
CA SER A 313 15.67 9.61 16.70
C SER A 313 16.77 8.55 16.51
N LEU A 314 17.42 8.54 15.34
CA LEU A 314 18.53 7.60 15.06
C LEU A 314 19.68 7.70 16.07
N LEU A 315 19.94 8.91 16.60
CA LEU A 315 21.08 9.20 17.48
C LEU A 315 20.73 9.14 18.97
N SER A 316 19.45 9.18 19.33
CA SER A 316 19.03 9.08 20.74
C SER A 316 19.19 7.66 21.27
N PRO A 317 19.45 7.48 22.58
CA PRO A 317 19.33 6.16 23.19
C PRO A 317 17.89 5.64 23.13
N TRP A 318 17.72 4.34 23.41
CA TRP A 318 16.39 3.77 23.67
C TRP A 318 15.80 4.41 24.93
N ALA A 319 14.50 4.70 24.89
CA ALA A 319 13.77 5.26 26.01
C ALA A 319 13.51 4.19 27.07
N GLU A 320 13.79 4.53 28.32
CA GLU A 320 13.57 3.67 29.48
C GLU A 320 12.45 4.24 30.37
N PRO A 321 11.60 3.39 30.99
CA PRO A 321 11.51 1.95 30.81
C PRO A 321 10.77 1.56 29.52
N ALA A 322 11.08 0.36 29.00
CA ALA A 322 10.29 -0.30 27.97
C ALA A 322 8.81 -0.43 28.39
N LEU A 323 7.91 -0.39 27.41
CA LEU A 323 6.48 -0.54 27.63
C LEU A 323 6.10 -2.02 27.49
N SER A 324 5.75 -2.67 28.60
CA SER A 324 5.15 -4.02 28.60
C SER A 324 3.63 -3.90 28.57
N LEU A 325 3.00 -4.63 27.64
CA LEU A 325 1.56 -4.69 27.43
C LEU A 325 1.12 -6.15 27.48
N GLN A 326 0.30 -6.49 28.47
CA GLN A 326 -0.29 -7.82 28.61
C GLN A 326 -1.55 -7.92 27.74
N VAL A 327 -1.69 -9.05 27.05
CA VAL A 327 -2.87 -9.40 26.24
C VAL A 327 -3.62 -10.50 26.97
N PRO A 328 -4.79 -10.21 27.55
CA PRO A 328 -5.55 -11.21 28.30
C PRO A 328 -6.07 -12.30 27.36
N LEU A 329 -5.54 -13.52 27.50
CA LEU A 329 -5.96 -14.69 26.71
C LEU A 329 -7.04 -15.53 27.38
N SER A 330 -7.34 -15.27 28.65
CA SER A 330 -8.22 -16.10 29.50
C SER A 330 -9.64 -16.22 28.97
N ASP A 331 -10.11 -15.26 28.17
CA ASP A 331 -11.47 -15.25 27.62
C ASP A 331 -11.53 -15.71 26.15
N LEU A 332 -10.40 -16.12 25.56
CA LEU A 332 -10.29 -16.46 24.14
C LEU A 332 -10.50 -17.95 23.86
N HIS A 333 -11.76 -18.38 23.91
CA HIS A 333 -12.18 -19.72 23.49
C HIS A 333 -12.45 -19.86 21.99
N ASP A 334 -12.85 -18.78 21.32
CA ASP A 334 -13.16 -18.79 19.89
C ASP A 334 -11.88 -18.83 19.03
N PRO A 335 -11.72 -19.79 18.10
CA PRO A 335 -10.56 -19.88 17.21
C PRO A 335 -10.43 -18.75 16.17
N SER A 336 -11.31 -17.74 16.18
CA SER A 336 -11.27 -16.63 15.23
C SER A 336 -9.95 -15.84 15.26
N SER A 337 -9.47 -15.48 14.06
CA SER A 337 -8.51 -14.39 13.90
C SER A 337 -9.08 -13.08 14.42
N ARG A 338 -8.22 -12.15 14.83
CA ARG A 338 -8.63 -10.89 15.47
C ARG A 338 -7.56 -9.83 15.44
N THR A 339 -8.02 -8.58 15.51
CA THR A 339 -7.17 -7.40 15.70
C THR A 339 -7.02 -7.09 17.18
N ILE A 340 -5.78 -7.04 17.66
CA ILE A 340 -5.42 -6.68 19.03
C ILE A 340 -4.94 -5.23 19.01
N SER A 341 -5.62 -4.35 19.76
CA SER A 341 -5.26 -2.94 19.90
C SER A 341 -4.40 -2.74 21.15
N LEU A 342 -3.18 -2.25 20.96
CA LEU A 342 -2.14 -2.10 21.97
C LEU A 342 -1.88 -0.61 22.23
N PRO A 343 -2.18 -0.07 23.43
CA PRO A 343 -1.99 1.35 23.73
C PRO A 343 -0.50 1.65 23.92
N LEU A 344 0.08 2.46 23.04
CA LEU A 344 1.50 2.85 23.06
C LEU A 344 1.79 4.10 23.92
N GLY A 345 0.75 4.71 24.51
CA GLY A 345 0.89 5.70 25.58
C GLY A 345 1.37 7.08 25.14
N GLY A 346 1.26 7.43 23.85
CA GLY A 346 1.63 8.75 23.34
C GLY A 346 3.15 8.99 23.34
N ARG A 347 3.95 7.94 23.13
CA ARG A 347 5.42 8.04 23.22
C ARG A 347 6.03 8.49 21.88
N PRO A 348 6.96 9.45 21.87
CA PRO A 348 7.64 9.86 20.65
C PRO A 348 8.69 8.82 20.23
N ALA A 349 8.65 8.41 18.98
CA ALA A 349 9.65 7.52 18.38
C ALA A 349 9.83 7.79 16.88
N GLN A 350 11.01 7.51 16.37
CA GLN A 350 11.26 7.29 14.94
C GLN A 350 11.55 5.81 14.67
N ILE A 351 12.04 5.07 15.67
CA ILE A 351 12.22 3.63 15.62
C ILE A 351 11.50 3.01 16.81
N LEU A 352 10.70 1.98 16.54
CA LEU A 352 9.98 1.19 17.52
C LEU A 352 10.47 -0.26 17.42
N ARG A 353 10.89 -0.86 18.52
CA ARG A 353 11.19 -2.30 18.56
C ARG A 353 10.18 -2.97 19.46
N CYS A 354 9.41 -3.92 18.93
CA CYS A 354 8.43 -4.67 19.71
C CYS A 354 8.76 -6.15 19.69
N ARG A 355 8.68 -6.77 20.87
CA ARG A 355 8.94 -8.19 21.11
C ARG A 355 7.63 -8.88 21.47
N PHE A 356 7.17 -9.76 20.59
CA PHE A 356 5.91 -10.47 20.73
C PHE A 356 6.14 -11.83 21.36
N SER A 357 5.64 -12.04 22.58
CA SER A 357 5.82 -13.29 23.31
C SER A 357 4.92 -14.40 22.77
N PHE A 358 5.49 -15.59 22.54
CA PHE A 358 4.72 -16.76 22.13
C PHE A 358 3.77 -17.23 23.24
N SER A 359 2.55 -17.59 22.86
CA SER A 359 1.55 -18.21 23.75
C SER A 359 1.30 -19.68 23.46
N ASP A 360 1.82 -20.17 22.33
CA ASP A 360 1.75 -21.54 21.82
C ASP A 360 2.88 -21.71 20.78
N ARG A 361 2.94 -22.85 20.08
CA ARG A 361 4.04 -23.21 19.16
C ARG A 361 4.20 -22.24 18.00
N TRP A 362 3.12 -21.64 17.52
CA TRP A 362 3.12 -20.74 16.36
C TRP A 362 2.46 -19.39 16.66
N LEU A 363 3.08 -18.34 16.14
CA LEU A 363 2.53 -16.98 16.07
C LEU A 363 2.37 -16.60 14.60
N LEU A 364 1.15 -16.26 14.18
CA LEU A 364 0.84 -15.83 12.81
C LEU A 364 0.24 -14.42 12.82
N ILE A 365 0.86 -13.48 12.10
CA ILE A 365 0.41 -12.10 11.96
C ILE A 365 0.17 -11.83 10.47
N SER A 366 -0.96 -11.21 10.13
CA SER A 366 -1.23 -10.79 8.75
C SER A 366 -1.05 -9.28 8.54
N GLU A 367 -1.24 -8.46 9.57
CA GLU A 367 -1.19 -7.00 9.42
C GLU A 367 -0.80 -6.33 10.75
N ILE A 368 0.03 -5.28 10.67
CA ILE A 368 0.43 -4.40 11.75
C ILE A 368 0.27 -2.96 11.28
N SER A 369 -0.47 -2.15 12.04
CA SER A 369 -0.71 -0.74 11.72
C SER A 369 -0.55 0.15 12.94
N PHE A 370 -0.19 1.41 12.71
CA PHE A 370 0.11 2.37 13.77
C PHE A 370 -0.78 3.61 13.69
N TYR A 371 -1.51 3.86 14.78
CA TYR A 371 -2.13 5.16 15.00
C TYR A 371 -1.15 6.10 15.72
N SER A 372 -0.62 7.06 14.96
CA SER A 372 0.37 8.02 15.43
C SER A 372 0.25 9.36 14.73
N MET A 373 0.69 10.42 15.41
CA MET A 373 0.71 11.79 14.89
C MET A 373 2.14 12.23 14.57
N PRO A 374 2.39 13.01 13.50
CA PRO A 374 3.70 13.60 13.27
C PRO A 374 4.16 14.42 14.49
N PHE A 375 5.43 14.27 14.88
CA PHE A 375 6.04 15.10 15.92
C PHE A 375 6.53 16.40 15.27
N GLU A 376 5.79 17.49 15.43
CA GLU A 376 6.25 18.83 15.04
C GLU A 376 6.78 19.57 16.29
N ASP A 377 7.93 20.25 16.13
CA ASP A 377 8.66 20.92 17.20
C ASP A 377 7.73 21.80 18.08
N GLY A 378 7.40 21.29 19.27
CA GLY A 378 6.87 22.08 20.39
C GLY A 378 5.36 22.35 20.44
N TYR A 379 4.55 21.97 19.45
CA TYR A 379 3.09 22.18 19.51
C TYR A 379 2.30 20.99 18.94
N PHE A 380 1.52 20.34 19.81
CA PHE A 380 0.50 19.38 19.39
C PHE A 380 -0.55 20.10 18.52
N LEU A 381 -0.60 19.80 17.23
CA LEU A 381 -1.74 20.18 16.40
C LEU A 381 -2.93 19.25 16.72
N PRO A 382 -4.11 19.80 17.08
CA PRO A 382 -5.33 19.00 17.13
C PRO A 382 -5.65 18.44 15.72
N PRO A 383 -6.42 17.35 15.62
CA PRO A 383 -6.90 16.84 14.34
C PRO A 383 -7.58 17.97 13.54
N LEU A 384 -7.24 18.11 12.25
CA LEU A 384 -7.91 19.06 11.37
C LEU A 384 -9.43 18.83 11.43
N PRO A 385 -10.25 19.84 11.74
CA PRO A 385 -11.68 19.72 11.60
C PRO A 385 -12.04 19.59 10.12
N SER A 386 -12.81 18.56 9.80
CA SER A 386 -13.49 18.43 8.52
C SER A 386 -14.36 19.67 8.27
N SER A 387 -14.27 20.18 7.06
CA SER A 387 -14.96 21.38 6.61
C SER A 387 -16.48 21.28 6.80
N SER A 388 -17.06 22.12 7.67
CA SER A 388 -18.40 22.64 7.45
C SER A 388 -18.53 24.09 7.94
N SER A 389 -18.85 24.96 6.98
CA SER A 389 -19.51 26.28 7.05
C SER A 389 -19.36 27.18 8.29
N ARG A 390 -18.80 28.38 8.05
CA ARG A 390 -18.99 29.61 8.84
C ARG A 390 -20.50 29.99 8.96
N PRO A 391 -20.87 30.87 9.91
CA PRO A 391 -20.82 32.31 9.61
C PRO A 391 -20.09 33.16 10.66
N VAL A 392 -19.69 34.31 10.17
CA VAL A 392 -18.92 35.41 10.76
C VAL A 392 -19.84 36.29 11.62
N ASN A 393 -19.37 36.77 12.79
CA ASN A 393 -19.33 38.22 13.05
C ASN A 393 -18.48 38.61 14.26
N ALA A 394 -17.85 39.76 14.07
CA ALA A 394 -16.69 40.28 14.79
C ALA A 394 -17.05 41.07 16.06
N SER A 395 -16.16 41.07 17.05
CA SER A 395 -15.40 42.26 17.46
C SER A 395 -14.56 41.96 18.71
N SER A 396 -13.31 42.39 18.67
CA SER A 396 -12.33 42.49 19.77
C SER A 396 -12.12 43.99 20.07
N PRO A 397 -11.25 44.42 21.00
CA PRO A 397 -10.52 43.71 22.07
C PRO A 397 -10.59 44.47 23.43
N HIS A 398 -9.95 43.94 24.48
CA HIS A 398 -8.98 44.64 25.36
C HIS A 398 -8.78 43.89 26.69
N THR A 399 -7.52 43.55 26.96
CA THR A 399 -6.90 43.08 28.22
C THR A 399 -6.17 44.28 28.88
N PRO A 400 -5.48 44.19 30.05
CA PRO A 400 -5.51 43.22 31.15
C PRO A 400 -5.43 43.83 32.60
N SER A 401 -5.50 42.94 33.59
CA SER A 401 -4.71 42.89 34.86
C SER A 401 -5.12 43.80 36.06
N PRO A 402 -4.53 43.60 37.27
CA PRO A 402 -5.17 42.84 38.36
C PRO A 402 -5.21 43.65 39.68
N THR A 403 -5.85 43.16 40.75
CA THR A 403 -5.35 43.27 42.15
C THR A 403 -6.28 42.65 43.19
N ASN A 404 -5.67 41.80 44.03
CA ASN A 404 -5.77 41.68 45.48
C ASN A 404 -6.94 42.31 46.24
N GLY A 405 -7.46 41.58 47.24
CA GLY A 405 -8.02 42.22 48.43
C GLY A 405 -9.07 41.43 49.19
N THR A 406 -8.61 40.58 50.08
CA THR A 406 -9.27 40.02 51.27
C THR A 406 -10.20 41.00 52.01
N SER A 407 -11.40 40.56 52.41
CA SER A 407 -11.95 40.64 53.79
C SER A 407 -13.47 40.49 53.83
N SER A 408 -13.95 39.48 54.56
CA SER A 408 -15.27 39.40 55.20
C SER A 408 -15.36 40.37 56.41
N PRO A 409 -16.40 40.40 57.28
CA PRO A 409 -17.77 39.83 57.26
C PRO A 409 -18.88 40.85 57.72
N SER A 410 -20.12 40.33 57.88
CA SER A 410 -21.24 40.80 58.76
C SER A 410 -21.90 42.15 58.38
N GLU A 411 -23.19 42.42 58.50
CA GLU A 411 -24.19 42.02 59.51
C GLU A 411 -25.63 42.36 59.04
N PHE A 412 -26.62 41.57 59.47
CA PHE A 412 -28.09 41.81 59.44
C PHE A 412 -28.48 43.05 60.32
N PRO A 413 -29.72 43.63 60.35
CA PRO A 413 -31.01 42.91 60.37
C PRO A 413 -32.33 43.62 59.93
N ALA A 414 -33.39 42.78 59.85
CA ALA A 414 -34.81 42.96 60.23
C ALA A 414 -35.65 44.18 59.75
N VAL A 415 -36.88 43.90 59.28
CA VAL A 415 -38.15 44.11 60.04
C VAL A 415 -39.37 43.60 59.25
N THR A 416 -40.30 43.05 60.03
CA THR A 416 -41.56 42.31 59.81
C THR A 416 -42.81 43.13 59.45
N LEU A 417 -43.82 42.52 58.79
CA LEU A 417 -45.27 42.55 59.13
C LEU A 417 -46.06 41.62 58.15
N ARG A 418 -46.67 40.49 58.59
CA ARG A 418 -48.09 40.25 59.00
C ARG A 418 -49.12 40.56 57.88
N ALA A 419 -50.20 39.82 57.59
CA ALA A 419 -50.90 38.66 58.16
C ALA A 419 -52.00 38.22 57.15
N GLY A 420 -52.58 37.02 57.29
CA GLY A 420 -53.98 36.76 56.88
C GLY A 420 -54.26 35.50 56.04
N LEU A 421 -54.61 34.41 56.71
CA LEU A 421 -55.33 33.23 56.17
C LEU A 421 -56.85 33.47 56.25
N PRO A 422 -57.72 32.80 55.44
CA PRO A 422 -58.17 31.44 55.79
C PRO A 422 -58.45 30.45 54.62
N VAL A 423 -58.05 29.20 54.88
CA VAL A 423 -58.72 27.90 54.64
C VAL A 423 -59.80 27.79 53.53
N ALA A 424 -59.53 26.91 52.55
CA ALA A 424 -60.51 26.00 51.95
C ALA A 424 -59.79 24.71 51.48
N LYS A 425 -60.54 23.62 51.44
CA LYS A 425 -60.13 22.22 51.56
C LYS A 425 -60.38 21.46 50.24
N ASP A 426 -59.55 20.43 50.00
CA ASP A 426 -59.68 19.26 49.10
C ASP A 426 -59.81 19.47 47.58
N ASP A 427 -58.85 19.00 46.77
CA ASP A 427 -58.85 17.63 46.22
C ASP A 427 -57.74 17.40 45.16
N SER A 428 -57.23 16.18 45.13
CA SER A 428 -56.15 15.66 44.29
C SER A 428 -56.50 15.49 42.82
N SER A 429 -55.59 15.82 41.89
CA SER A 429 -55.50 15.09 40.61
C SER A 429 -54.14 15.31 39.90
N ASN A 430 -53.32 14.25 39.78
CA ASN A 430 -52.08 14.22 38.96
C ASN A 430 -52.37 14.02 37.46
N THR A 431 -53.64 14.17 37.06
CA THR A 431 -54.15 13.93 35.72
C THR A 431 -53.54 14.83 34.63
N PRO A 432 -53.28 16.14 34.83
CA PRO A 432 -52.75 16.98 33.75
C PRO A 432 -51.29 16.64 33.41
N ILE A 433 -50.50 16.19 34.39
CA ILE A 433 -49.08 15.83 34.20
C ILE A 433 -48.99 14.48 33.46
N LEU A 434 -49.84 13.51 33.82
CA LEU A 434 -49.93 12.23 33.13
C LEU A 434 -50.41 12.37 31.68
N ILE A 435 -51.38 13.25 31.42
CA ILE A 435 -51.84 13.56 30.06
C ILE A 435 -50.72 14.21 29.25
N GLY A 436 -49.94 15.13 29.84
CA GLY A 436 -48.78 15.74 29.19
C GLY A 436 -47.71 14.73 28.79
N CYS A 437 -47.37 13.79 29.68
CA CYS A 437 -46.41 12.72 29.37
C CYS A 437 -46.94 11.77 28.31
N LEU A 438 -48.23 11.40 28.34
CA LEU A 438 -48.83 10.51 27.35
C LEU A 438 -48.80 11.14 25.95
N VAL A 439 -49.15 12.43 25.85
CA VAL A 439 -49.10 13.19 24.58
C VAL A 439 -47.66 13.30 24.07
N GLY A 440 -46.69 13.54 24.96
CA GLY A 440 -45.27 13.59 24.58
C GLY A 440 -44.75 12.28 23.99
N ILE A 441 -45.12 11.14 24.59
CA ILE A 441 -44.74 9.81 24.09
C ILE A 441 -45.41 9.53 22.73
N ILE A 442 -46.68 9.89 22.56
CA ILE A 442 -47.40 9.71 21.29
C ILE A 442 -46.73 10.53 20.17
N LEU A 443 -46.36 11.79 20.44
CA LEU A 443 -45.66 12.64 19.46
C LEU A 443 -44.28 12.08 19.11
N LEU A 444 -43.54 11.55 20.08
CA LEU A 444 -42.25 10.90 19.84
C LEU A 444 -42.40 9.66 18.95
N LEU A 445 -43.39 8.81 19.22
CA LEU A 445 -43.68 7.62 18.42
C LEU A 445 -44.10 7.98 16.99
N LEU A 446 -44.92 9.02 16.81
CA LEU A 446 -45.30 9.51 15.48
C LEU A 446 -44.08 10.05 14.71
N ALA A 447 -43.15 10.74 15.37
CA ALA A 447 -41.91 11.20 14.75
C ALA A 447 -41.03 10.02 14.30
N VAL A 448 -40.88 8.98 15.14
CA VAL A 448 -40.13 7.76 14.78
C VAL A 448 -40.79 7.04 13.59
N ILE A 449 -42.11 6.89 13.60
CA ILE A 449 -42.86 6.29 12.49
C ILE A 449 -42.68 7.13 11.21
N ALA A 450 -42.76 8.46 11.30
CA ALA A 450 -42.53 9.35 10.17
C ALA A 450 -41.11 9.21 9.60
N VAL A 451 -40.09 9.05 10.44
CA VAL A 451 -38.71 8.81 9.99
C VAL A 451 -38.56 7.44 9.32
N ILE A 452 -39.24 6.40 9.84
CA ILE A 452 -39.23 5.06 9.23
C ILE A 452 -39.93 5.11 7.87
N LEU A 453 -41.10 5.74 7.77
CA LEU A 453 -41.84 5.91 6.52
C LEU A 453 -41.07 6.78 5.52
N TRP A 454 -40.39 7.83 5.99
CA TRP A 454 -39.52 8.67 5.18
C TRP A 454 -38.35 7.84 4.63
N ARG A 455 -37.68 7.05 5.47
CA ARG A 455 -36.62 6.13 5.02
C ARG A 455 -37.14 5.08 4.04
N GLN A 456 -38.34 4.54 4.25
CA GLN A 456 -38.96 3.59 3.31
C GLN A 456 -39.36 4.26 2.00
N TYR A 457 -39.83 5.51 2.04
CA TYR A 457 -40.17 6.31 0.87
C TYR A 457 -38.91 6.62 0.04
N TRP A 458 -37.83 7.06 0.68
CA TRP A 458 -36.54 7.29 0.01
C TRP A 458 -35.93 5.99 -0.54
N LYS A 459 -36.06 4.86 0.18
CA LYS A 459 -35.69 3.54 -0.36
C LYS A 459 -36.53 3.15 -1.59
N LYS A 460 -37.83 3.46 -1.62
CA LYS A 460 -38.69 3.27 -2.81
C LYS A 460 -38.37 4.22 -3.95
N LEU A 461 -37.93 5.45 -3.66
CA LEU A 461 -37.56 6.45 -4.66
C LEU A 461 -36.19 6.11 -5.30
N LEU A 462 -35.20 5.71 -4.48
CA LEU A 462 -33.90 5.21 -4.95
C LEU A 462 -34.02 3.85 -5.66
N GLY A 463 -34.95 3.00 -5.22
CA GLY A 463 -35.26 1.74 -5.92
C GLY A 463 -35.88 1.93 -7.31
N LYS A 464 -36.49 3.09 -7.60
CA LYS A 464 -37.04 3.43 -8.92
C LYS A 464 -36.03 4.09 -9.86
N ALA A 465 -34.93 4.64 -9.34
CA ALA A 465 -33.80 5.11 -10.17
C ALA A 465 -32.85 3.96 -10.56
N GLN A 466 -32.78 2.89 -9.76
CA GLN A 466 -32.03 1.66 -10.11
C GLN A 466 -32.85 0.66 -10.93
N GLY A 467 -34.18 0.80 -10.99
CA GLY A 467 -35.12 -0.12 -11.63
C GLY A 467 -35.35 0.09 -13.14
N SER A 468 -34.55 0.93 -13.81
CA SER A 468 -34.65 1.15 -15.26
C SER A 468 -33.43 0.66 -16.06
N LEU A 469 -32.44 0.03 -15.42
CA LEU A 469 -31.22 -0.47 -16.09
C LEU A 469 -30.80 -1.89 -15.66
N SER A 470 -31.68 -2.66 -15.00
CA SER A 470 -31.32 -3.98 -14.44
C SER A 470 -32.38 -5.07 -14.66
N SER A 471 -33.13 -5.00 -15.76
CA SER A 471 -34.08 -6.06 -16.14
C SER A 471 -34.04 -6.33 -17.64
N ASP A 472 -32.85 -6.57 -18.17
CA ASP A 472 -32.63 -7.52 -19.25
C ASP A 472 -31.25 -8.12 -18.97
N GLU A 473 -31.09 -9.42 -19.19
CA GLU A 473 -29.87 -10.19 -18.90
C GLU A 473 -29.68 -10.66 -17.44
N LEU A 474 -30.70 -11.30 -16.86
CA LEU A 474 -30.45 -12.46 -15.99
C LEU A 474 -31.66 -13.42 -15.97
N ARG A 475 -31.84 -14.13 -17.08
CA ARG A 475 -32.45 -15.46 -17.09
C ARG A 475 -31.40 -16.40 -17.66
N VAL A 476 -30.73 -17.18 -16.83
CA VAL A 476 -30.77 -18.65 -16.90
C VAL A 476 -30.33 -19.21 -15.54
N HIS A 477 -31.09 -20.19 -15.11
CA HIS A 477 -31.15 -20.82 -13.79
C HIS A 477 -29.89 -21.61 -13.41
N LEU A 478 -29.53 -21.48 -12.13
CA LEU A 478 -28.86 -22.52 -11.35
C LEU A 478 -29.76 -23.76 -11.27
N SER A 479 -29.25 -24.90 -11.74
CA SER A 479 -29.69 -26.20 -11.22
C SER A 479 -28.53 -27.18 -11.31
N VAL A 480 -27.99 -27.53 -10.15
CA VAL A 480 -27.21 -28.75 -9.91
C VAL A 480 -28.13 -29.97 -10.16
N PRO A 481 -27.63 -31.06 -10.76
CA PRO A 481 -28.17 -32.37 -10.44
C PRO A 481 -27.10 -33.34 -9.94
N SER A 482 -27.46 -34.01 -8.85
CA SER A 482 -26.87 -35.18 -8.23
C SER A 482 -26.82 -36.42 -9.14
N ASP A 483 -25.89 -37.32 -8.81
CA ASP A 483 -25.69 -38.64 -9.40
C ASP A 483 -26.98 -39.47 -9.54
N SER A 484 -27.20 -40.01 -10.75
CA SER A 484 -27.82 -41.32 -10.93
C SER A 484 -27.46 -41.90 -12.31
N VAL A 485 -26.75 -43.02 -12.27
CA VAL A 485 -26.49 -43.95 -13.38
C VAL A 485 -27.81 -44.42 -14.01
N VAL A 486 -27.96 -44.38 -15.35
CA VAL A 486 -28.54 -45.45 -16.19
C VAL A 486 -28.20 -45.20 -17.68
N ILE A 487 -27.81 -46.30 -18.32
CA ILE A 487 -27.45 -46.59 -19.72
C ILE A 487 -28.56 -46.22 -20.73
N ASN A 488 -28.25 -45.59 -21.88
CA ASN A 488 -28.56 -46.17 -23.20
C ASN A 488 -27.93 -45.43 -24.40
N ASN A 489 -27.89 -46.19 -25.49
CA ASN A 489 -26.94 -46.23 -26.57
C ASN A 489 -27.45 -45.56 -27.86
N THR A 490 -26.54 -45.43 -28.83
CA THR A 490 -26.69 -45.41 -30.30
C THR A 490 -27.15 -44.15 -31.05
N ASN A 491 -26.15 -43.59 -31.75
CA ASN A 491 -26.06 -43.46 -33.22
C ASN A 491 -26.75 -42.29 -33.96
N THR A 492 -25.89 -41.38 -34.45
CA THR A 492 -25.48 -41.18 -35.87
C THR A 492 -25.64 -39.77 -36.47
N HIS A 493 -24.46 -39.21 -36.82
CA HIS A 493 -24.09 -38.47 -38.05
C HIS A 493 -24.66 -37.05 -38.30
N THR A 494 -23.93 -36.00 -38.70
CA THR A 494 -22.50 -35.67 -38.93
C THR A 494 -22.43 -34.14 -39.19
N TYR A 495 -21.47 -33.40 -38.61
CA TYR A 495 -20.62 -32.40 -39.30
C TYR A 495 -19.48 -31.94 -38.37
N SER A 496 -18.37 -31.59 -39.01
CA SER A 496 -16.97 -31.79 -38.61
C SER A 496 -16.43 -30.83 -37.54
N SER A 497 -15.53 -31.36 -36.70
CA SER A 497 -14.63 -30.63 -35.80
C SER A 497 -13.28 -30.35 -36.47
N ARG A 498 -12.58 -29.32 -35.99
CA ARG A 498 -11.18 -29.50 -35.57
C ARG A 498 -10.67 -28.33 -34.72
N TYR A 499 -10.64 -28.55 -33.41
CA TYR A 499 -9.58 -28.05 -32.54
C TYR A 499 -8.37 -28.97 -32.72
N GLN A 500 -7.15 -28.41 -32.66
CA GLN A 500 -5.97 -29.22 -32.40
C GLN A 500 -5.02 -28.48 -31.45
N ARG A 501 -4.99 -28.98 -30.21
CA ARG A 501 -3.92 -28.86 -29.22
C ARG A 501 -2.86 -29.92 -29.57
N ILE A 502 -1.57 -29.69 -29.26
CA ILE A 502 -0.62 -30.73 -28.79
C ILE A 502 0.67 -30.10 -28.24
N HIS A 503 1.18 -30.81 -27.22
CA HIS A 503 2.36 -30.63 -26.39
C HIS A 503 3.70 -31.02 -27.08
N THR A 504 4.80 -30.61 -26.43
CA THR A 504 6.21 -30.88 -26.73
C THR A 504 6.70 -32.30 -26.39
N PHE A 505 7.64 -32.75 -27.24
CA PHE A 505 8.53 -33.94 -27.37
C PHE A 505 8.89 -34.86 -26.19
N PRO A 506 9.32 -36.09 -26.54
CA PRO A 506 10.68 -36.53 -26.23
C PRO A 506 11.42 -37.26 -27.41
N ASP A 507 12.57 -37.83 -27.06
CA ASP A 507 13.88 -37.96 -27.73
C ASP A 507 14.12 -39.23 -28.61
N ASP A 508 15.07 -39.04 -29.54
CA ASP A 508 16.08 -39.91 -30.19
C ASP A 508 15.83 -41.21 -31.03
N ARG A 509 16.61 -41.21 -32.14
CA ARG A 509 17.34 -42.29 -32.87
C ARG A 509 16.79 -43.03 -34.13
N ASP A 510 17.70 -42.98 -35.12
CA ASP A 510 18.08 -43.94 -36.18
C ASP A 510 17.59 -43.79 -37.65
N ARG A 511 18.56 -43.29 -38.46
CA ARG A 511 19.11 -43.76 -39.76
C ARG A 511 18.32 -43.73 -41.09
N ASP A 512 18.98 -43.00 -42.00
CA ASP A 512 19.36 -43.28 -43.40
C ASP A 512 18.31 -43.26 -44.53
N GLY A 513 18.57 -42.38 -45.52
CA GLY A 513 17.93 -42.36 -46.84
C GLY A 513 18.39 -41.18 -47.70
N GLU A 514 19.18 -41.50 -48.73
CA GLU A 514 20.02 -40.66 -49.61
C GLU A 514 19.28 -40.00 -50.82
N TYR A 515 19.88 -38.91 -51.36
CA TYR A 515 19.82 -38.39 -52.76
C TYR A 515 18.50 -37.78 -53.32
N GLN A 516 18.43 -36.78 -54.23
CA GLN A 516 19.34 -36.06 -55.15
C GLN A 516 18.67 -34.76 -55.69
N GLU A 517 19.45 -33.72 -56.06
CA GLU A 517 19.04 -32.53 -56.86
C GLU A 517 18.70 -32.84 -58.34
N PRO A 518 18.06 -31.91 -59.10
CA PRO A 518 18.82 -31.13 -60.09
C PRO A 518 18.33 -29.68 -60.39
N SER A 519 19.13 -29.01 -61.23
CA SER A 519 19.24 -27.58 -61.60
C SER A 519 18.50 -27.09 -62.87
N THR A 520 18.25 -25.75 -62.92
CA THR A 520 18.17 -24.77 -64.07
C THR A 520 17.13 -25.02 -65.21
N VAL A 521 16.54 -24.07 -65.99
CA VAL A 521 16.96 -22.81 -66.69
C VAL A 521 15.69 -22.01 -67.14
N LEU A 522 15.80 -20.67 -67.29
CA LEU A 522 15.32 -19.77 -68.40
C LEU A 522 14.56 -18.48 -68.00
N ARG A 523 15.16 -17.34 -68.39
CA ARG A 523 14.58 -15.98 -68.53
C ARG A 523 13.88 -15.83 -69.90
N PRO A 524 13.09 -14.75 -70.10
CA PRO A 524 13.53 -13.68 -71.02
C PRO A 524 13.50 -12.26 -70.40
N ARG A 525 14.11 -11.33 -71.14
CA ARG A 525 14.42 -9.93 -70.80
C ARG A 525 13.85 -9.01 -71.90
N GLU A 526 13.25 -7.89 -71.52
CA GLU A 526 13.13 -6.61 -72.26
C GLU A 526 12.77 -5.50 -71.24
N GLN A 527 12.87 -4.20 -71.50
CA GLN A 527 14.05 -3.32 -71.62
C GLN A 527 13.58 -1.87 -71.34
N ARG A 528 14.33 -1.10 -70.50
CA ARG A 528 14.39 0.39 -70.36
C ARG A 528 13.09 1.14 -69.96
N ASP A 529 13.05 2.22 -69.18
CA ASP A 529 13.97 3.37 -68.99
C ASP A 529 13.99 3.91 -67.55
N SER A 530 15.08 4.60 -67.21
CA SER A 530 15.24 5.44 -66.02
C SER A 530 14.83 6.89 -66.29
N THR A 531 14.24 7.58 -65.31
CA THR A 531 14.48 9.01 -65.10
C THR A 531 14.40 9.36 -63.61
N ALA A 532 15.44 10.05 -63.16
CA ALA A 532 15.58 10.67 -61.85
C ALA A 532 14.94 12.07 -61.86
N TYR A 533 14.45 12.53 -60.72
CA TYR A 533 14.29 13.96 -60.45
C TYR A 533 15.14 14.36 -59.24
N HIS A 534 16.04 15.28 -59.53
CA HIS A 534 17.00 15.90 -58.65
C HIS A 534 16.42 17.15 -57.98
N LEU A 535 16.98 17.41 -56.81
CA LEU A 535 16.88 18.58 -55.94
C LEU A 535 17.01 19.94 -56.66
N LEU A 536 16.29 20.95 -56.15
CA LEU A 536 16.59 22.36 -56.33
C LEU A 536 17.26 22.91 -55.06
N LEU A 537 18.38 23.61 -55.28
CA LEU A 537 19.15 24.40 -54.33
C LEU A 537 19.05 25.88 -54.73
N SER A 538 19.01 26.75 -53.73
CA SER A 538 19.38 28.18 -53.74
C SER A 538 19.86 28.42 -52.30
N ASP A 539 20.90 29.19 -51.96
CA ASP A 539 21.56 30.26 -52.68
C ASP A 539 22.96 30.54 -52.11
N LEU A 540 23.73 31.32 -52.86
CA LEU A 540 25.13 31.71 -52.67
C LEU A 540 25.44 32.56 -51.42
N THR A 541 26.70 32.51 -50.95
CA THR A 541 27.57 33.72 -50.84
C THR A 541 29.08 33.35 -50.84
N HIS A 542 29.86 34.06 -51.66
CA HIS A 542 31.34 34.11 -51.70
C HIS A 542 31.84 35.29 -50.84
N GLY A 543 32.92 35.17 -50.07
CA GLY A 543 34.25 35.61 -50.52
C GLY A 543 35.13 36.14 -49.35
N PRO A 544 36.45 36.31 -49.53
CA PRO A 544 37.48 35.96 -48.51
C PRO A 544 38.36 37.13 -48.03
N ASN A 545 39.20 36.92 -47.00
CA ASN A 545 40.55 37.52 -46.92
C ASN A 545 41.48 36.91 -45.86
N ARG A 546 42.75 36.74 -46.26
CA ARG A 546 43.96 36.41 -45.47
C ARG A 546 44.61 37.69 -44.91
N LEU A 547 45.36 37.55 -43.80
CA LEU A 547 46.73 38.05 -43.54
C LEU A 547 47.04 37.87 -42.03
N THR A 548 47.80 36.84 -41.65
CA THR A 548 49.21 36.90 -41.17
C THR A 548 49.48 37.80 -39.95
N ASN A 549 49.86 37.22 -38.80
CA ASN A 549 51.26 37.31 -38.38
C ASN A 549 51.66 36.18 -37.41
N CYS A 550 52.85 35.65 -37.66
CA CYS A 550 53.57 34.61 -36.91
C CYS A 550 54.62 35.28 -36.00
N HIS A 551 54.98 34.59 -34.91
CA HIS A 551 56.35 34.16 -34.53
C HIS A 551 56.39 33.89 -33.02
N SER A 552 57.09 32.87 -32.49
CA SER A 552 58.07 31.90 -33.02
C SER A 552 58.12 30.79 -31.96
N GLN A 553 57.91 29.50 -32.29
CA GLN A 553 58.95 28.49 -32.58
C GLN A 553 60.01 28.36 -31.47
N ARG A 554 60.47 27.17 -31.04
CA ARG A 554 60.66 25.82 -31.59
C ARG A 554 61.01 24.94 -30.35
N GLU A 555 60.94 23.62 -30.27
CA GLU A 555 61.36 22.56 -31.19
C GLU A 555 60.87 21.21 -30.61
N LYS A 556 60.57 20.25 -31.49
CA LYS A 556 60.26 18.82 -31.24
C LYS A 556 61.59 18.01 -31.26
N PRO A 557 61.61 16.66 -31.26
CA PRO A 557 61.01 15.63 -30.38
C PRO A 557 62.07 14.55 -29.99
N GLN A 558 61.77 13.50 -29.21
CA GLN A 558 62.29 12.13 -29.46
C GLN A 558 61.71 11.04 -28.54
N ASN A 559 61.82 9.82 -29.06
CA ASN A 559 61.14 8.55 -28.75
C ASN A 559 61.70 7.74 -27.57
N LEU A 560 60.84 6.82 -27.09
CA LEU A 560 61.06 5.47 -26.53
C LEU A 560 62.45 5.07 -25.99
N SER A 561 62.48 4.55 -24.75
CA SER A 561 63.11 3.27 -24.42
C SER A 561 62.64 2.71 -23.07
N GLN A 562 62.26 1.44 -23.05
CA GLN A 562 62.07 0.59 -21.86
C GLN A 562 63.39 0.31 -21.13
N GLY A 563 63.34 0.20 -19.80
CA GLY A 563 64.33 -0.51 -18.99
C GLY A 563 64.25 -0.28 -17.48
N LYS A 564 63.74 -1.29 -16.73
CA LYS A 564 64.07 -1.78 -15.35
C LYS A 564 64.62 -0.77 -14.30
N ARG A 565 64.20 -0.74 -13.02
CA ARG A 565 64.15 -1.84 -12.01
C ARG A 565 63.65 -1.30 -10.64
N GLU A 566 63.24 -2.24 -9.77
CA GLU A 566 63.12 -2.17 -8.28
C GLU A 566 61.98 -1.29 -7.72
N GLY A 567 61.09 -1.72 -6.81
CA GLY A 567 61.00 -2.89 -5.93
C GLY A 567 60.72 -2.41 -4.50
N PHE A 568 59.47 -2.39 -4.03
CA PHE A 568 59.12 -2.30 -2.60
C PHE A 568 57.73 -2.88 -2.35
N ILE A 569 57.66 -3.99 -1.59
CA ILE A 569 56.43 -4.57 -1.07
C ILE A 569 56.64 -4.87 0.43
N LEU A 570 55.63 -4.45 1.22
CA LEU A 570 55.24 -4.87 2.58
C LEU A 570 56.06 -4.31 3.78
N PRO A 571 55.40 -4.02 4.92
CA PRO A 571 54.92 -5.09 5.80
C PRO A 571 53.54 -4.92 6.47
N GLN A 572 52.81 -6.03 6.50
CA GLN A 572 51.82 -6.39 7.52
C GLN A 572 52.39 -7.57 8.33
N LYS A 573 52.49 -7.41 9.66
CA LYS A 573 52.79 -8.42 10.71
C LYS A 573 52.28 -7.82 12.04
N TRP A 574 51.78 -8.51 13.07
CA TRP A 574 51.66 -9.93 13.43
C TRP A 574 50.89 -10.01 14.78
N ALA A 575 50.21 -11.14 15.06
CA ALA A 575 50.37 -12.00 16.26
C ALA A 575 49.36 -13.18 16.18
N ARG A 576 49.80 -14.43 15.87
CA ARG A 576 50.20 -15.55 16.77
C ARG A 576 49.03 -16.10 17.61
N GLY A 577 48.74 -17.41 17.74
CA GLY A 577 49.36 -18.66 17.28
C GLY A 577 48.82 -19.87 18.10
N GLY A 578 48.99 -21.11 17.62
CA GLY A 578 48.72 -22.39 18.33
C GLY A 578 47.82 -23.35 17.54
N VAL A 579 48.33 -24.20 16.64
CA VAL A 579 48.89 -25.58 16.77
C VAL A 579 47.84 -26.70 17.01
N LEU A 580 47.81 -27.60 16.01
CA LEU A 580 47.10 -28.87 15.67
C LEU A 580 46.97 -29.97 16.78
N PRO A 581 46.27 -31.14 16.58
CA PRO A 581 45.90 -31.79 15.30
C PRO A 581 44.49 -32.43 15.17
N ARG A 582 44.19 -32.83 13.92
CA ARG A 582 43.07 -33.66 13.45
C ARG A 582 43.33 -35.15 13.73
N GLU A 583 42.31 -35.88 14.16
CA GLU A 583 42.24 -37.34 14.09
C GLU A 583 41.32 -37.80 12.95
N HIS A 584 41.75 -38.92 12.35
CA HIS A 584 41.05 -39.72 11.34
C HIS A 584 39.94 -40.55 11.98
N PHE A 585 38.81 -40.73 11.28
CA PHE A 585 37.87 -41.81 11.53
C PHE A 585 37.86 -42.75 10.32
N GLU A 586 38.20 -44.02 10.59
CA GLU A 586 37.90 -45.19 9.77
C GLU A 586 36.63 -45.86 10.29
N VAL A 587 35.89 -46.47 9.35
CA VAL A 587 34.60 -47.17 9.48
C VAL A 587 34.87 -48.61 9.97
N PRO A 588 33.93 -49.26 10.70
CA PRO A 588 32.91 -50.10 10.07
C PRO A 588 31.45 -49.64 10.30
#